data_AF-A0A2H6KD11-F1
#
_entry.id   AF-A0A2H6KD11-F1
#
_cell.length_a   1.000
_cell.length_b   1.000
_cell.length_c   1.000
_cell.angle_alpha   90.00
_cell.angle_beta   90.00
_cell.angle_gamma   90.00
#
_symmetry.space_group_name_H-M   'P 1'
#
loop_
_entity.id
_entity.type
_entity.pdbx_description
1 polymer ?
#
loop_
_entity_poly.entity_id
_entity_poly.type
_entity_poly.pdbx_seq_one_letter_code
_entity_poly.pdbx_strand_id
1 'polypeptide(L)'
;MSASGSQSADAEAPLYRNNRYHGLVDSLSFVDAVPVELEGHIRELVEAEKRAILEEFGGDEQSLLESYIKPLGPAPDHTGSGHLYHAEVERRSRGETLQALDMERYAGYDHVTDMDERLDHVRTLSEYAQGAQLNLELMDRYKEAAWLSHLDDLVSLQSRFVRPLVQFYLLLISMSREKTRLESDIEQLNKERKVSNVEWAGRLRTLSQEQEDYHMRNRQLLAAIEKLQNSRQDSGTGP
;
A
#
# COMPACT_ATOMS: atom_id res chain seq x y z
N MET A 1 -20.46 -58.79 10.63
CA MET A 1 -20.94 -58.24 9.35
C MET A 1 -20.11 -57.02 9.05
N SER A 2 -19.37 -57.08 7.95
CA SER A 2 -18.29 -56.18 7.59
C SER A 2 -18.83 -54.84 7.10
N ALA A 3 -18.54 -53.77 7.83
CA ALA A 3 -18.64 -52.39 7.35
C ALA A 3 -17.22 -51.81 7.26
N SER A 4 -16.42 -52.32 6.33
CA SER A 4 -15.17 -51.69 5.89
C SER A 4 -15.31 -51.45 4.39
N GLY A 5 -15.48 -50.20 3.96
CA GLY A 5 -15.65 -49.96 2.52
C GLY A 5 -16.03 -48.56 2.06
N SER A 6 -15.73 -47.50 2.81
CA SER A 6 -15.96 -46.13 2.31
C SER A 6 -14.90 -45.11 2.72
N GLN A 7 -13.70 -45.55 3.11
CA GLN A 7 -12.64 -44.65 3.60
C GLN A 7 -11.44 -44.47 2.64
N SER A 8 -11.42 -45.11 1.47
CA SER A 8 -10.22 -45.13 0.62
C SER A 8 -10.27 -44.29 -0.67
N ALA A 9 -11.42 -43.71 -1.06
CA ALA A 9 -11.54 -42.98 -2.32
C ALA A 9 -11.47 -41.45 -2.17
N ASP A 10 -11.85 -40.90 -1.01
CA ASP A 10 -11.85 -39.45 -0.76
C ASP A 10 -10.48 -38.91 -0.27
N ALA A 11 -9.51 -39.79 -0.01
CA ALA A 11 -8.20 -39.43 0.53
C ALA A 11 -7.15 -39.05 -0.54
N GLU A 12 -7.41 -39.31 -1.83
CA GLU A 12 -6.45 -39.03 -2.93
C GLU A 12 -6.69 -37.71 -3.67
N ALA A 13 -7.84 -37.07 -3.49
CA ALA A 13 -8.13 -35.79 -4.14
C ALA A 13 -7.55 -34.61 -3.34
N PRO A 14 -6.95 -33.60 -4.00
CA PRO A 14 -6.24 -32.51 -3.31
C PRO A 14 -7.19 -31.69 -2.42
N LEU A 15 -6.68 -31.21 -1.28
CA LEU A 15 -7.50 -30.61 -0.21
C LEU A 15 -8.26 -29.37 -0.69
N TYR A 16 -7.70 -28.58 -1.61
CA TYR A 16 -8.35 -27.37 -2.12
C TYR A 16 -9.64 -27.64 -2.91
N ARG A 17 -9.84 -28.85 -3.45
CA ARG A 17 -11.07 -29.25 -4.15
C ARG A 17 -12.14 -29.82 -3.21
N ASN A 18 -11.71 -30.50 -2.14
CA ASN A 18 -12.60 -31.20 -1.21
C ASN A 18 -13.02 -30.35 0.00
N ASN A 19 -12.51 -29.12 0.13
CA ASN A 19 -12.86 -28.24 1.25
C ASN A 19 -14.25 -27.59 1.09
N ARG A 20 -15.30 -28.40 1.24
CA ARG A 20 -16.71 -27.97 1.19
C ARG A 20 -17.08 -26.94 2.27
N TYR A 21 -16.28 -26.86 3.34
CA TYR A 21 -16.55 -26.01 4.50
C TYR A 21 -15.53 -24.88 4.67
N HIS A 22 -14.86 -24.45 3.59
CA HIS A 22 -13.89 -23.35 3.64
C HIS A 22 -14.46 -22.05 4.23
N GLY A 23 -15.77 -21.81 4.08
CA GLY A 23 -16.46 -20.65 4.68
C GLY A 23 -16.84 -20.79 6.16
N LEU A 24 -16.61 -21.95 6.77
CA LEU A 24 -16.89 -22.25 8.19
C LEU A 24 -15.61 -22.35 9.02
N VAL A 25 -14.47 -21.94 8.46
CA VAL A 25 -13.18 -21.97 9.16
C VAL A 25 -13.18 -20.86 10.20
N ASP A 26 -13.60 -21.20 11.41
CA ASP A 26 -13.45 -20.37 12.60
C ASP A 26 -12.20 -20.84 13.35
N SER A 27 -11.13 -20.04 13.30
CA SER A 27 -9.92 -20.29 14.09
C SER A 27 -9.90 -19.31 15.26
N LEU A 28 -9.91 -19.84 16.50
CA LEU A 28 -9.92 -19.02 17.72
C LEU A 28 -8.50 -18.49 18.02
N SER A 29 -8.00 -17.55 17.23
CA SER A 29 -6.60 -17.06 17.27
C SER A 29 -6.08 -16.58 18.64
N PHE A 30 -6.98 -16.20 19.56
CA PHE A 30 -6.62 -15.73 20.91
C PHE A 30 -6.51 -16.87 21.93
N VAL A 31 -7.00 -18.06 21.61
CA VAL A 31 -7.03 -19.24 22.49
C VAL A 31 -6.16 -20.35 21.92
N ASP A 32 -6.25 -20.58 20.62
CA ASP A 32 -5.48 -21.57 19.89
C ASP A 32 -4.15 -20.95 19.46
N ALA A 33 -3.23 -20.81 20.41
CA ALA A 33 -1.85 -20.52 20.09
C ALA A 33 -1.27 -21.75 19.40
N VAL A 34 -1.01 -21.66 18.09
CA VAL A 34 -0.35 -22.72 17.33
C VAL A 34 1.04 -22.93 17.94
N PRO A 35 1.37 -24.15 18.42
CA PRO A 35 2.73 -24.46 18.84
C PRO A 35 3.72 -24.20 17.71
N VAL A 36 4.84 -23.53 18.01
CA VAL A 36 5.86 -23.16 17.01
C VAL A 36 6.37 -24.37 16.21
N GLU A 37 6.35 -25.54 16.82
CA GLU A 37 6.71 -26.83 16.22
C GLU A 37 5.78 -27.24 15.07
N LEU A 38 4.50 -26.91 15.16
CA LEU A 38 3.49 -27.24 14.15
C LEU A 38 3.46 -26.25 12.99
N GLU A 39 3.97 -25.04 13.16
CA GLU A 39 4.03 -24.05 12.08
C GLU A 39 4.86 -24.53 10.88
N GLY A 40 5.95 -25.26 11.15
CA GLY A 40 6.79 -25.86 10.10
C GLY A 40 6.01 -26.89 9.29
N HIS A 41 5.30 -27.79 9.97
CA HIS A 41 4.49 -28.81 9.33
C HIS A 41 3.30 -28.23 8.54
N ILE A 42 2.63 -27.21 9.10
CA ILE A 42 1.55 -26.50 8.40
C ILE A 42 2.08 -25.83 7.14
N ARG A 43 3.25 -25.17 7.21
CA ARG A 43 3.90 -24.57 6.04
C ARG A 43 4.23 -25.61 4.97
N GLU A 44 4.76 -26.77 5.35
CA GLU A 44 5.04 -27.85 4.41
C GLU A 44 3.78 -28.36 3.69
N LEU A 45 2.67 -28.52 4.42
CA LEU A 45 1.39 -28.91 3.85
C LEU A 45 0.83 -27.85 2.89
N VAL A 46 0.92 -26.56 3.27
CA VAL A 46 0.50 -25.45 2.41
C VAL A 46 1.34 -25.38 1.13
N GLU A 47 2.65 -25.55 1.25
CA GLU A 47 3.56 -25.57 0.09
C GLU A 47 3.32 -26.79 -0.81
N ALA A 48 2.98 -27.95 -0.25
CA ALA A 48 2.60 -29.12 -1.02
C ALA A 48 1.33 -28.88 -1.85
N GLU A 49 0.30 -28.27 -1.23
CA GLU A 49 -0.94 -27.91 -1.93
C GLU A 49 -0.72 -26.79 -2.96
N LYS A 50 0.10 -25.78 -2.63
CA LYS A 50 0.49 -24.74 -3.60
C LYS A 50 1.13 -25.35 -4.85
N ARG A 51 2.01 -26.34 -4.66
CA ARG A 51 2.63 -27.08 -5.78
C ARG A 51 1.60 -27.84 -6.60
N ALA A 52 0.67 -28.55 -5.96
CA ALA A 52 -0.38 -29.27 -6.65
C ALA A 52 -1.30 -28.35 -7.48
N ILE A 53 -1.60 -27.15 -6.98
CA ILE A 53 -2.35 -26.13 -7.70
C ILE A 53 -1.55 -25.61 -8.90
N LEU A 54 -0.27 -25.27 -8.71
CA LEU A 54 0.59 -24.78 -9.79
C LEU A 54 0.78 -25.83 -10.89
N GLU A 55 0.89 -27.11 -10.54
CA GLU A 55 0.96 -28.22 -11.51
C GLU A 55 -0.30 -28.32 -12.36
N GLU A 56 -1.48 -28.09 -11.78
CA GLU A 56 -2.74 -28.06 -12.55
C GLU A 56 -2.82 -26.86 -13.49
N PHE A 57 -2.33 -25.69 -13.07
CA PHE A 57 -2.39 -24.44 -13.83
C PHE A 57 -1.17 -24.21 -14.74
N GLY A 58 -0.37 -25.25 -15.01
CA GLY A 58 0.73 -25.19 -15.98
C GLY A 58 2.01 -24.50 -15.50
N GLY A 59 2.17 -24.31 -14.18
CA GLY A 59 3.42 -23.89 -13.54
C GLY A 59 3.68 -22.38 -13.50
N ASP A 60 2.78 -21.55 -14.02
CA ASP A 60 2.96 -20.09 -14.02
C ASP A 60 2.20 -19.40 -12.87
N GLU A 61 2.94 -19.04 -11.83
CA GLU A 61 2.43 -18.35 -10.65
C GLU A 61 1.93 -16.94 -10.96
N GLN A 62 2.56 -16.22 -11.90
CA GLN A 62 2.20 -14.84 -12.22
C GLN A 62 0.85 -14.77 -12.93
N SER A 63 0.64 -15.63 -13.94
CA SER A 63 -0.65 -15.76 -14.62
C SER A 63 -1.79 -16.16 -13.68
N LEU A 64 -1.51 -17.03 -12.70
CA LEU A 64 -2.49 -17.42 -11.68
C LEU A 64 -2.80 -16.24 -10.74
N LEU A 65 -1.80 -15.50 -10.28
CA LEU A 65 -1.98 -14.33 -9.41
C LEU A 65 -2.73 -13.18 -10.11
N GLU A 66 -2.47 -12.96 -11.39
CA GLU A 66 -3.20 -11.97 -12.21
C GLU A 66 -4.69 -12.33 -12.37
N SER A 67 -5.05 -13.61 -12.29
CA SER A 67 -6.45 -14.05 -12.25
C SER A 67 -7.14 -13.69 -10.92
N TYR A 68 -6.38 -13.63 -9.82
CA TYR A 68 -6.90 -13.29 -8.49
C TYR A 68 -6.89 -11.78 -8.21
N ILE A 69 -5.94 -11.03 -8.80
CA ILE A 69 -5.73 -9.61 -8.51
C ILE A 69 -5.73 -8.82 -9.82
N LYS A 70 -6.76 -7.99 -10.02
CA LYS A 70 -6.82 -7.05 -11.13
C LYS A 70 -5.63 -6.07 -11.05
N PRO A 71 -4.73 -6.00 -12.05
CA PRO A 71 -3.54 -5.16 -11.95
C PRO A 71 -3.93 -3.68 -11.86
N LEU A 72 -3.23 -2.96 -10.97
CA LEU A 72 -3.27 -1.49 -10.91
C LEU A 72 -2.57 -0.95 -12.16
N GLY A 73 -3.20 0.00 -12.85
CA GLY A 73 -2.78 0.45 -14.19
C GLY A 73 -1.34 1.02 -14.26
N PRO A 74 -0.75 1.07 -15.46
CA PRO A 74 0.63 1.51 -15.65
C PRO A 74 0.83 2.99 -15.27
N ALA A 75 2.02 3.31 -14.76
CA ALA A 75 2.42 4.68 -14.44
C ALA A 75 2.58 5.53 -15.72
N PRO A 76 2.16 6.81 -15.70
CA PRO A 76 2.21 7.67 -16.89
C PRO A 76 3.66 8.08 -17.24
N ASP A 77 3.96 8.06 -18.55
CA ASP A 77 5.24 8.51 -19.11
C ASP A 77 5.22 10.03 -19.36
N HIS A 78 6.31 10.72 -19.01
CA HIS A 78 6.43 12.18 -19.05
C HIS A 78 7.47 12.69 -20.07
N THR A 79 8.04 11.79 -20.89
CA THR A 79 9.09 12.11 -21.88
C THR A 79 8.67 13.08 -23.00
N GLY A 80 7.38 13.40 -23.16
CA GLY A 80 6.86 14.27 -24.24
C GLY A 80 6.43 15.68 -23.84
N SER A 81 6.73 16.18 -22.64
CA SER A 81 6.04 17.35 -22.07
C SER A 81 6.42 18.73 -22.67
N GLY A 82 7.36 18.82 -23.62
CA GLY A 82 7.71 20.08 -24.30
C GLY A 82 8.23 21.20 -23.39
N HIS A 83 8.52 20.90 -22.13
CA HIS A 83 8.84 21.89 -21.11
C HIS A 83 10.27 22.43 -21.32
N LEU A 84 10.44 23.76 -21.22
CA LEU A 84 11.75 24.45 -21.32
C LEU A 84 12.82 23.86 -20.38
N TYR A 85 12.39 23.25 -19.28
CA TYR A 85 13.25 22.54 -18.35
C TYR A 85 14.00 21.37 -19.01
N HIS A 86 13.33 20.59 -19.86
CA HIS A 86 13.94 19.43 -20.52
C HIS A 86 14.94 19.85 -21.59
N ALA A 87 14.62 20.88 -22.38
CA ALA A 87 15.54 21.47 -23.36
C ALA A 87 16.82 21.99 -22.69
N GLU A 88 16.70 22.55 -21.49
CA GLU A 88 17.84 23.05 -20.72
C GLU A 88 18.69 21.93 -20.12
N VAL A 89 18.07 20.84 -19.65
CA VAL A 89 18.78 19.63 -19.21
C VAL A 89 19.53 18.96 -20.37
N GLU A 90 18.94 18.90 -21.56
CA GLU A 90 19.57 18.38 -22.77
C GLU A 90 20.70 19.25 -23.30
N ARG A 91 20.60 20.58 -23.16
CA ARG A 91 21.71 21.49 -23.51
C ARG A 91 22.90 21.27 -22.57
N ARG A 92 22.62 21.10 -21.27
CA ARG A 92 23.63 20.86 -20.24
C ARG A 92 24.30 19.50 -20.41
N SER A 93 23.55 18.47 -20.80
CA SER A 93 24.11 17.13 -21.09
C SER A 93 25.01 17.13 -22.34
N ARG A 94 24.75 18.02 -23.31
CA ARG A 94 25.62 18.28 -24.47
C ARG A 94 26.85 19.13 -24.17
N GLY A 95 26.97 19.68 -22.96
CA GLY A 95 28.12 20.48 -22.54
C GLY A 95 28.21 21.86 -23.21
N GLU A 96 27.13 22.33 -23.82
CA GLU A 96 27.10 23.64 -24.49
C GLU A 96 27.06 24.77 -23.44
N THR A 97 28.05 25.67 -23.47
CA THR A 97 28.08 26.85 -22.60
C THR A 97 27.07 27.88 -23.08
N LEU A 98 26.35 28.51 -22.14
CA LEU A 98 25.48 29.63 -22.45
C LEU A 98 26.31 30.75 -23.09
N GLN A 99 25.95 31.20 -24.29
CA GLN A 99 26.62 32.34 -24.92
C GLN A 99 26.41 33.57 -24.03
N ALA A 100 27.50 34.08 -23.44
CA ALA A 100 27.46 35.29 -22.64
C ALA A 100 27.13 36.47 -23.57
N LEU A 101 26.20 37.32 -23.13
CA LEU A 101 25.93 38.59 -23.81
C LEU A 101 27.14 39.51 -23.61
N ASP A 102 27.70 39.99 -24.71
CA ASP A 102 28.82 40.94 -24.69
C ASP A 102 28.30 42.34 -24.34
N MET A 103 28.54 42.75 -23.10
CA MET A 103 28.15 44.07 -22.57
C MET A 103 29.25 45.12 -22.77
N GLU A 104 30.46 44.72 -23.14
CA GLU A 104 31.61 45.63 -23.30
C GLU A 104 31.43 46.54 -24.52
N ARG A 105 30.71 46.05 -25.53
CA ARG A 105 30.32 46.81 -26.73
C ARG A 105 29.54 48.10 -26.43
N TYR A 106 28.81 48.15 -25.31
CA TYR A 106 27.98 49.29 -24.93
C TYR A 106 28.63 50.21 -23.88
N ALA A 107 29.83 49.86 -23.39
CA ALA A 107 30.52 50.62 -22.35
C ALA A 107 31.31 51.83 -22.90
N GLY A 108 31.69 51.81 -24.18
CA GLY A 108 32.47 52.88 -24.80
C GLY A 108 32.72 52.65 -26.29
N TYR A 109 33.61 53.44 -26.88
CA TYR A 109 33.95 53.40 -28.32
C TYR A 109 35.40 53.00 -28.58
N ASP A 110 36.16 52.63 -27.55
CA ASP A 110 37.60 52.33 -27.65
C ASP A 110 37.90 51.06 -28.48
N HIS A 111 36.89 50.21 -28.70
CA HIS A 111 36.96 48.99 -29.50
C HIS A 111 36.81 49.24 -31.02
N VAL A 112 36.45 50.46 -31.44
CA VAL A 112 36.27 50.82 -32.86
C VAL A 112 37.44 51.68 -33.30
N THR A 113 38.29 51.12 -34.17
CA THR A 113 39.50 51.79 -34.66
C THR A 113 39.25 52.70 -35.86
N ASP A 114 38.20 52.41 -36.64
CA ASP A 114 37.82 53.23 -37.79
C ASP A 114 37.02 54.47 -37.37
N MET A 115 37.28 55.62 -38.00
CA MET A 115 36.71 56.89 -37.59
C MET A 115 35.24 57.02 -37.99
N ASP A 116 34.85 56.50 -39.16
CA ASP A 116 33.46 56.56 -39.63
C ASP A 116 32.56 55.62 -38.81
N GLU A 117 33.00 54.38 -38.58
CA GLU A 117 32.31 53.44 -37.68
C GLU A 117 32.24 53.95 -36.23
N ARG A 118 33.25 54.67 -35.76
CA ARG A 118 33.26 55.28 -34.43
C ARG A 118 32.25 56.41 -34.31
N LEU A 119 32.09 57.25 -35.34
CA LEU A 119 31.08 58.30 -35.36
C LEU A 119 29.66 57.72 -35.32
N ASP A 120 29.41 56.65 -36.07
CA ASP A 120 28.12 55.97 -36.05
C ASP A 120 27.87 55.25 -34.72
N HIS A 121 28.88 54.61 -34.13
CA HIS A 121 28.76 54.02 -32.79
C HIS A 121 28.47 55.06 -31.70
N VAL A 122 29.10 56.25 -31.77
CA VAL A 122 28.82 57.37 -30.85
C VAL A 122 27.38 57.88 -31.02
N ARG A 123 26.84 57.92 -32.26
CA ARG A 123 25.43 58.26 -32.49
C ARG A 123 24.50 57.25 -31.81
N THR A 124 24.76 55.95 -32.00
CA THR A 124 23.99 54.89 -31.36
C THR A 124 24.07 54.97 -29.83
N LEU A 125 25.26 55.20 -29.26
CA LEU A 125 25.41 55.41 -27.81
C LEU A 125 24.67 56.66 -27.32
N SER A 126 24.65 57.74 -28.09
CA SER A 126 23.89 58.95 -27.78
C SER A 126 22.38 58.69 -27.77
N GLU A 127 21.87 57.91 -28.72
CA GLU A 127 20.46 57.52 -28.75
C GLU A 127 20.11 56.64 -27.55
N TYR A 128 20.97 55.69 -27.17
CA TYR A 128 20.78 54.89 -25.96
C TYR A 128 20.83 55.75 -24.68
N ALA A 129 21.72 56.75 -24.61
CA ALA A 129 21.79 57.66 -23.48
C ALA A 129 20.51 58.51 -23.36
N GLN A 130 19.97 59.00 -24.48
CA GLN A 130 18.70 59.71 -24.51
C GLN A 130 17.52 58.82 -24.09
N GLY A 131 17.47 57.58 -24.60
CA GLY A 131 16.48 56.59 -24.19
C GLY A 131 16.58 56.24 -22.71
N ALA A 132 17.80 56.09 -22.18
CA ALA A 132 18.04 55.84 -20.77
C ALA A 132 17.58 57.02 -19.89
N GLN A 133 17.82 58.26 -20.32
CA GLN A 133 17.35 59.44 -19.61
C GLN A 133 15.81 59.48 -19.56
N LEU A 134 15.14 59.24 -20.67
CA LEU A 134 13.68 59.20 -20.71
C LEU A 134 13.12 58.06 -19.83
N ASN A 135 13.76 56.89 -19.85
CA ASN A 135 13.40 55.78 -18.96
C ASN A 135 13.60 56.13 -17.48
N LEU A 136 14.66 56.87 -17.12
CA LEU A 136 14.88 57.34 -15.76
C LEU A 136 13.81 58.35 -15.34
N GLU A 137 13.41 59.26 -16.21
CA GLU A 137 12.32 60.21 -15.95
C GLU A 137 10.98 59.50 -15.74
N LEU A 138 10.68 58.48 -16.56
CA LEU A 138 9.49 57.64 -16.38
C LEU A 138 9.56 56.82 -15.10
N MET A 139 10.71 56.21 -14.81
CA MET A 139 10.92 55.46 -13.58
C MET A 139 10.74 56.38 -12.37
N ASP A 140 11.32 57.58 -12.37
CA ASP A 140 11.20 58.50 -11.24
C ASP A 140 9.75 58.90 -10.96
N ARG A 141 8.95 59.11 -12.02
CA ARG A 141 7.52 59.45 -11.92
C ARG A 141 6.64 58.30 -11.43
N TYR A 142 6.94 57.06 -11.82
CA TYR A 142 6.03 55.93 -11.60
C TYR A 142 6.56 54.84 -10.66
N LYS A 143 7.83 54.90 -10.23
CA LYS A 143 8.49 53.86 -9.42
C LYS A 143 7.67 53.50 -8.18
N GLU A 144 7.27 54.48 -7.37
CA GLU A 144 6.63 54.21 -6.08
C GLU A 144 5.28 53.50 -6.28
N ALA A 145 4.45 54.00 -7.19
CA ALA A 145 3.15 53.40 -7.48
C ALA A 145 3.26 51.99 -8.08
N ALA A 146 4.19 51.78 -9.02
CA ALA A 146 4.42 50.47 -9.62
C ALA A 146 4.98 49.46 -8.62
N TRP A 147 5.97 49.87 -7.81
CA TRP A 147 6.56 49.01 -6.78
C TRP A 147 5.57 48.64 -5.67
N LEU A 148 4.73 49.59 -5.24
CA LEU A 148 3.66 49.30 -4.27
C LEU A 148 2.63 48.32 -4.85
N SER A 149 2.22 48.51 -6.10
CA SER A 149 1.31 47.57 -6.78
C SER A 149 1.93 46.16 -6.87
N HIS A 150 3.20 46.05 -7.23
CA HIS A 150 3.89 44.75 -7.28
C HIS A 150 4.06 44.11 -5.90
N LEU A 151 4.28 44.92 -4.85
CA LEU A 151 4.32 44.42 -3.48
C LEU A 151 2.96 43.91 -3.02
N ASP A 152 1.87 44.61 -3.35
CA ASP A 152 0.51 44.15 -3.07
C ASP A 152 0.20 42.84 -3.82
N ASP A 153 0.61 42.72 -5.09
CA ASP A 153 0.49 41.49 -5.87
C ASP A 153 1.27 40.35 -5.21
N LEU A 154 2.50 40.60 -4.75
CA LEU A 154 3.33 39.60 -4.06
C LEU A 154 2.72 39.18 -2.72
N VAL A 155 2.16 40.11 -1.94
CA VAL A 155 1.45 39.81 -0.70
C VAL A 155 0.18 39.00 -0.99
N SER A 156 -0.54 39.33 -2.07
CA SER A 156 -1.70 38.56 -2.51
C SER A 156 -1.31 37.13 -2.90
N LEU A 157 -0.21 36.96 -3.64
CA LEU A 157 0.33 35.65 -4.00
C LEU A 157 0.79 34.89 -2.77
N GLN A 158 1.52 35.53 -1.84
CA GLN A 158 1.93 34.94 -0.58
C GLN A 158 0.71 34.46 0.22
N SER A 159 -0.35 35.27 0.33
CA SER A 159 -1.59 34.87 1.00
C SER A 159 -2.27 33.67 0.32
N ARG A 160 -2.19 33.61 -1.01
CA ARG A 160 -2.69 32.50 -1.84
C ARG A 160 -1.88 31.22 -1.67
N PHE A 161 -0.61 31.29 -1.30
CA PHE A 161 0.22 30.12 -0.96
C PHE A 161 0.16 29.74 0.54
N VAL A 162 -0.04 30.70 1.44
CA VAL A 162 -0.19 30.45 2.89
C VAL A 162 -1.53 29.78 3.21
N ARG A 163 -2.62 30.13 2.51
CA ARG A 163 -3.93 29.46 2.65
C ARG A 163 -3.88 27.94 2.39
N PRO A 164 -3.27 27.43 1.31
CA PRO A 164 -3.11 25.99 1.11
C PRO A 164 -2.24 25.33 2.17
N LEU A 165 -1.27 26.05 2.75
CA LEU A 165 -0.47 25.55 3.88
C LEU A 165 -1.33 25.35 5.15
N VAL A 166 -2.24 26.29 5.44
CA VAL A 166 -3.24 26.14 6.51
C VAL A 166 -4.24 25.03 6.20
N GLN A 167 -4.71 24.94 4.95
CA GLN A 167 -5.60 23.86 4.49
C GLN A 167 -4.93 22.49 4.66
N PHE A 168 -3.66 22.39 4.30
CA PHE A 168 -2.84 21.18 4.47
C PHE A 168 -2.66 20.81 5.94
N TYR A 169 -2.39 21.80 6.80
CA TYR A 169 -2.31 21.59 8.24
C TYR A 169 -3.64 21.10 8.85
N LEU A 170 -4.78 21.66 8.41
CA LEU A 170 -6.11 21.19 8.82
C LEU A 170 -6.41 19.77 8.33
N LEU A 171 -6.00 19.44 7.10
CA LEU A 171 -6.12 18.08 6.55
C LEU A 171 -5.27 17.08 7.34
N LEU A 172 -4.04 17.46 7.72
CA LEU A 172 -3.19 16.64 8.57
C LEU A 172 -3.84 16.39 9.93
N ILE A 173 -4.46 17.41 10.53
CA ILE A 173 -5.21 17.25 11.78
C ILE A 173 -6.41 16.31 11.60
N SER A 174 -7.19 16.43 10.51
CA SER A 174 -8.32 15.54 10.26
C SER A 174 -7.87 14.10 10.04
N MET A 175 -6.81 13.88 9.27
CA MET A 175 -6.20 12.57 9.04
C MET A 175 -5.66 11.96 10.34
N SER A 176 -5.01 12.77 11.19
CA SER A 176 -4.54 12.30 12.50
C SER A 176 -5.72 11.89 13.40
N ARG A 177 -6.83 12.63 13.37
CA ARG A 177 -8.05 12.29 14.11
C ARG A 177 -8.69 11.00 13.59
N GLU A 178 -8.81 10.86 12.27
CA GLU A 178 -9.32 9.65 11.64
C GLU A 178 -8.44 8.44 11.98
N LYS A 179 -7.12 8.59 11.94
CA LYS A 179 -6.18 7.55 12.39
C LYS A 179 -6.46 7.14 13.85
N THR A 180 -6.54 8.09 14.78
CA THR A 180 -6.80 7.76 16.19
C THR A 180 -8.16 7.11 16.41
N ARG A 181 -9.17 7.50 15.61
CA ARG A 181 -10.50 6.87 15.64
C ARG A 181 -10.43 5.43 15.16
N LEU A 182 -9.78 5.19 14.01
CA LEU A 182 -9.62 3.84 13.46
C LEU A 182 -8.81 2.93 14.40
N GLU A 183 -7.77 3.46 15.04
CA GLU A 183 -7.00 2.72 16.05
C GLU A 183 -7.90 2.29 17.23
N SER A 184 -8.75 3.20 17.74
CA SER A 184 -9.73 2.88 18.78
C SER A 184 -10.77 1.85 18.33
N ASP A 185 -11.28 1.96 17.10
CA ASP A 185 -12.26 1.03 16.53
C ASP A 185 -11.64 -0.38 16.37
N ILE A 186 -10.38 -0.47 15.92
CA ILE A 186 -9.63 -1.73 15.83
C ILE A 186 -9.40 -2.34 17.22
N GLU A 187 -9.01 -1.54 18.21
CA GLU A 187 -8.83 -2.02 19.58
C GLU A 187 -10.14 -2.55 20.16
N GLN A 188 -11.26 -1.87 19.92
CA GLN A 188 -12.57 -2.32 20.37
C GLN A 188 -12.94 -3.65 19.69
N LEU A 189 -12.81 -3.75 18.37
CA LEU A 189 -13.05 -4.99 17.64
C LEU A 189 -12.17 -6.15 18.16
N ASN A 190 -10.91 -5.89 18.46
CA ASN A 190 -10.01 -6.90 19.02
C ASN A 190 -10.43 -7.32 20.44
N LYS A 191 -10.91 -6.40 21.28
CA LYS A 191 -11.46 -6.72 22.60
C LYS A 191 -12.70 -7.61 22.47
N GLU A 192 -13.62 -7.25 21.58
CA GLU A 192 -14.85 -8.02 21.30
C GLU A 192 -14.52 -9.42 20.78
N ARG A 193 -13.60 -9.54 19.80
CA ARG A 193 -13.11 -10.83 19.30
C ARG A 193 -12.46 -11.66 20.39
N LYS A 194 -11.65 -11.07 21.27
CA LYS A 194 -11.00 -11.77 22.37
C LYS A 194 -12.01 -12.35 23.35
N VAL A 195 -13.02 -11.56 23.73
CA VAL A 195 -14.10 -12.01 24.63
C VAL A 195 -14.87 -13.16 23.99
N SER A 196 -15.29 -13.00 22.73
CA SER A 196 -16.00 -14.06 22.00
C SER A 196 -15.18 -15.34 21.88
N ASN A 197 -13.89 -15.24 21.56
CA ASN A 197 -13.02 -16.40 21.47
C ASN A 197 -12.89 -17.16 22.79
N VAL A 198 -12.78 -16.43 23.91
CA VAL A 198 -12.72 -17.05 25.24
C VAL A 198 -14.04 -17.72 25.60
N GLU A 199 -15.18 -17.09 25.28
CA GLU A 199 -16.51 -17.66 25.51
C GLU A 199 -16.71 -18.96 24.71
N TRP A 200 -16.37 -18.95 23.42
CA TRP A 200 -16.48 -20.13 22.56
C TRP A 200 -15.53 -21.25 22.98
N ALA A 201 -14.30 -20.92 23.34
CA ALA A 201 -13.37 -21.91 23.90
C ALA A 201 -13.90 -22.52 25.21
N GLY A 202 -14.54 -21.73 26.06
CA GLY A 202 -15.21 -22.21 27.27
C GLY A 202 -16.30 -23.24 26.93
N ARG A 203 -17.19 -22.90 25.98
CA ARG A 203 -18.24 -23.81 25.49
C ARG A 203 -17.67 -25.07 24.84
N LEU A 204 -16.57 -24.96 24.10
CA LEU A 204 -15.94 -26.11 23.46
C LEU A 204 -15.35 -27.07 24.50
N ARG A 205 -14.71 -26.54 25.56
CA ARG A 205 -14.20 -27.36 26.67
C ARG A 205 -15.33 -28.10 27.40
N THR A 206 -16.45 -27.43 27.66
CA THR A 206 -17.61 -28.10 28.30
C THR A 206 -18.18 -29.20 27.42
N LEU A 207 -18.32 -28.95 26.10
CA LEU A 207 -18.80 -29.97 25.16
C LEU A 207 -17.82 -31.15 25.03
N SER A 208 -16.51 -30.88 25.02
CA SER A 208 -15.49 -31.94 25.01
C SER A 208 -15.57 -32.81 26.25
N GLN A 209 -15.76 -32.20 27.42
CA GLN A 209 -15.90 -32.93 28.68
C GLN A 209 -17.20 -33.76 28.70
N GLU A 210 -18.32 -33.20 28.24
CA GLU A 210 -19.58 -33.94 28.09
C GLU A 210 -19.41 -35.13 27.14
N GLN A 211 -18.73 -34.94 26.01
CA GLN A 211 -18.44 -36.00 25.05
C GLN A 211 -17.61 -37.13 25.68
N GLU A 212 -16.56 -36.79 26.43
CA GLU A 212 -15.74 -37.77 27.16
C GLU A 212 -16.56 -38.54 28.20
N ASP A 213 -17.43 -37.85 28.94
CA ASP A 213 -18.34 -38.46 29.91
C ASP A 213 -19.33 -39.42 29.24
N TYR A 214 -19.93 -39.03 28.11
CA TYR A 214 -20.79 -39.91 27.33
C TYR A 214 -20.04 -41.13 26.80
N HIS A 215 -18.81 -40.96 26.30
CA HIS A 215 -17.98 -42.08 25.88
C HIS A 215 -17.64 -43.01 27.05
N MET A 216 -17.32 -42.47 28.21
CA MET A 216 -17.03 -43.26 29.42
C MET A 216 -18.27 -44.05 29.86
N ARG A 217 -19.44 -43.41 29.92
CA ARG A 217 -20.72 -44.06 30.26
C ARG A 217 -21.07 -45.15 29.26
N ASN A 218 -20.91 -44.90 27.96
CA ASN A 218 -21.16 -45.90 26.92
C ASN A 218 -20.22 -47.09 27.06
N ARG A 219 -18.93 -46.88 27.35
CA ARG A 219 -17.99 -47.98 27.63
C ARG A 219 -18.40 -48.80 28.85
N GLN A 220 -18.82 -48.14 29.93
CA GLN A 220 -19.29 -48.81 31.15
C GLN A 220 -20.57 -49.62 30.89
N LEU A 221 -21.52 -49.07 30.14
CA LEU A 221 -22.75 -49.77 29.75
C LEU A 221 -22.45 -50.99 28.88
N LEU A 222 -21.59 -50.85 27.87
CA LEU A 222 -21.19 -51.97 27.02
C LEU A 222 -20.51 -53.08 27.83
N ALA A 223 -19.60 -52.73 28.75
CA ALA A 223 -18.96 -53.69 29.65
C ALA A 223 -19.97 -54.38 30.60
N ALA A 224 -20.99 -53.66 31.07
CA ALA A 224 -22.05 -54.24 31.90
C ALA A 224 -22.95 -55.19 31.09
N ILE A 225 -23.29 -54.82 29.85
CA ILE A 225 -24.05 -55.68 28.93
C ILE A 225 -23.27 -56.95 28.61
N GLU A 226 -21.96 -56.85 28.37
CA GLU A 226 -21.08 -58.00 28.12
C GLU A 226 -21.05 -58.95 29.32
N LYS A 227 -20.91 -58.42 30.55
CA LYS A 227 -20.99 -59.23 31.78
C LYS A 227 -22.34 -59.93 31.93
N LEU A 228 -23.44 -59.26 31.60
CA LEU A 228 -24.79 -59.84 31.64
C LEU A 228 -25.01 -60.88 30.54
N GLN A 229 -24.42 -60.72 29.37
CA GLN A 229 -24.47 -61.72 28.30
C GLN A 229 -23.69 -62.98 28.68
N ASN A 230 -22.50 -62.81 29.28
CA ASN A 230 -21.68 -63.92 29.74
C ASN A 230 -22.37 -64.69 30.88
N SER A 231 -22.96 -64.00 31.87
CA SER A 231 -23.72 -64.68 32.93
C SER A 231 -25.00 -65.36 32.44
N ARG A 232 -25.61 -64.86 31.36
CA ARG A 232 -26.75 -65.49 30.69
C ARG A 232 -26.34 -66.73 29.87
N GLN A 233 -25.15 -66.74 29.29
CA GLN A 233 -24.59 -67.93 28.64
C GLN A 233 -24.24 -69.01 29.68
N ASP A 234 -23.62 -68.62 30.80
CA ASP A 234 -23.26 -69.55 31.89
C ASP A 234 -24.50 -70.18 32.55
N SER A 235 -25.62 -69.45 32.64
CA SER A 235 -26.90 -69.97 33.13
C SER A 235 -27.72 -70.73 32.08
N GLY A 236 -27.36 -70.63 30.79
CA GLY A 236 -27.90 -71.44 29.69
C GLY A 236 -27.17 -72.78 29.49
N THR A 237 -25.99 -72.95 30.08
CA THR A 237 -25.21 -74.19 30.13
C THR A 237 -25.25 -74.83 31.52
N GLY A 238 -26.45 -74.97 32.09
CA GLY A 238 -26.72 -75.91 33.18
C GLY A 238 -27.19 -77.25 32.60
N PRO A 239 -26.66 -78.41 33.06
CA PRO A 239 -27.08 -79.75 32.62
C PRO A 239 -28.55 -80.07 32.91
#